data_AF-A0A7V4WBX0-F1
#
_entry.id   AF-A0A7V4WBX0-F1
#
_cell.length_a   1.000
_cell.length_b   1.000
_cell.length_c   1.000
_cell.angle_alpha   90.00
_cell.angle_beta   90.00
_cell.angle_gamma   90.00
#
_symmetry.space_group_name_H-M   'P 1'
#
loop_
_entity.id
_entity.type
_entity.pdbx_description
1 polymer ?
#
loop_
_entity_poly.entity_id
_entity_poly.type
_entity_poly.pdbx_seq_one_letter_code
_entity_poly.pdbx_strand_id
1 'polypeptide(L)' 'MPKVEVKKGEELEKALRRFKTKLRHEGILEEMKKREFYEKPSQRRRKELEAARRREMRRRKEAE' A
#
# COMPACT_ATOMS: atom_id res chain seq x y z
N MET A 1 -6.35 -10.84 -3.11
CA MET A 1 -6.82 -11.17 -1.75
C MET A 1 -5.72 -11.98 -1.09
N PRO A 2 -5.10 -11.44 -0.03
CA PRO A 2 -3.89 -12.02 0.52
C PRO A 2 -4.22 -13.31 1.27
N LYS A 3 -3.43 -14.35 1.00
CA LYS A 3 -3.42 -15.60 1.77
C LYS A 3 -2.04 -15.81 2.37
N VAL A 4 -1.97 -16.16 3.65
CA VAL A 4 -0.74 -16.56 4.34
C VAL A 4 -1.01 -17.89 5.01
N GLU A 5 -0.21 -18.90 4.67
CA GLU A 5 -0.26 -20.22 5.30
C GLU A 5 0.70 -20.22 6.50
N VAL A 6 0.22 -20.70 7.65
CA VAL A 6 1.00 -20.78 8.88
C VAL A 6 1.74 -22.12 8.88
N LYS A 7 3.06 -22.10 9.02
CA LYS A 7 3.87 -23.33 9.10
C LYS A 7 3.79 -23.93 10.51
N LYS A 8 3.88 -25.26 10.63
CA LYS A 8 3.93 -25.93 11.94
C LYS A 8 5.19 -25.48 12.70
N GLY A 9 5.01 -24.92 13.90
CA GLY A 9 6.07 -24.36 14.73
C GLY A 9 6.29 -22.84 14.56
N GLU A 10 5.49 -22.17 13.75
CA GLU A 10 5.56 -20.72 13.59
C GLU A 10 4.70 -20.00 14.63
N GLU A 11 5.28 -18.99 15.27
CA GLU A 11 4.57 -18.11 16.19
C GLU A 11 3.51 -17.29 15.44
N LEU A 12 2.29 -17.26 15.97
CA LEU A 12 1.14 -16.60 15.35
C LEU A 12 1.43 -15.14 14.97
N GLU A 13 2.19 -14.43 15.80
CA GLU A 13 2.55 -13.03 15.57
C GLU A 13 3.37 -12.85 14.28
N LYS A 14 4.28 -13.79 13.97
CA LYS A 14 5.07 -13.74 12.73
C LYS A 14 4.19 -13.93 11.50
N ALA A 15 3.22 -14.84 11.56
CA ALA A 15 2.25 -15.02 10.49
C ALA A 15 1.40 -13.74 10.26
N LEU A 16 0.93 -13.10 11.33
CA LEU A 16 0.17 -11.84 11.27
C LEU A 16 0.99 -10.70 10.68
N ARG A 17 2.27 -10.57 11.05
CA ARG A 17 3.18 -9.55 10.48
C ARG A 17 3.34 -9.73 8.97
N ARG A 18 3.53 -10.97 8.48
CA ARG A 18 3.60 -11.25 7.04
C ARG A 18 2.30 -10.93 6.33
N PHE A 19 1.16 -11.26 6.94
CA PHE A 19 -0.15 -10.92 6.39
C PHE A 19 -0.35 -9.40 6.27
N LYS A 20 0.01 -8.64 7.31
CA LYS A 20 -0.02 -7.17 7.28
C LYS A 20 0.89 -6.59 6.20
N THR A 21 2.06 -7.20 5.97
CA THR A 21 2.95 -6.79 4.87
C THR A 21 2.35 -7.11 3.50
N LYS A 22 1.74 -8.29 3.31
CA LYS A 22 1.03 -8.61 2.07
C LYS A 22 -0.15 -7.67 1.80
N LEU A 23 -0.95 -7.32 2.83
CA LEU A 23 -2.03 -6.34 2.72
C LEU A 23 -1.54 -4.95 2.29
N ARG A 24 -0.39 -4.51 2.81
CA ARG A 24 0.23 -3.24 2.38
C ARG A 24 0.76 -3.32 0.95
N HIS A 25 1.36 -4.45 0.57
CA HIS A 25 1.89 -4.64 -0.78
C HIS A 25 0.78 -4.70 -1.83
N GLU A 26 -0.32 -5.40 -1.55
CA GLU A 26 -1.51 -5.44 -2.42
C GLU A 26 -2.25 -4.09 -2.44
N GLY A 27 -1.92 -3.13 -1.57
CA GLY A 27 -2.51 -1.78 -1.58
C GLY A 27 -4.00 -1.74 -1.17
N ILE A 28 -4.55 -2.84 -0.66
CA ILE A 28 -5.98 -2.99 -0.33
C ILE A 28 -6.44 -1.90 0.65
N LEU A 29 -5.63 -1.60 1.68
CA LEU A 29 -5.96 -0.56 2.65
C LEU A 29 -5.99 0.85 2.03
N GLU A 30 -5.15 1.10 1.02
CA GLU A 30 -5.13 2.38 0.30
C GLU A 30 -6.30 2.48 -0.67
N GLU A 31 -6.68 1.36 -1.29
CA GLU A 31 -7.83 1.26 -2.18
C GLU A 31 -9.16 1.42 -1.44
N MET A 32 -9.30 0.81 -0.25
CA MET A 32 -10.46 1.03 0.62
C MET A 32 -10.65 2.53 0.86
N LYS A 33 -9.60 3.23 1.29
CA LYS A 33 -9.64 4.68 1.54
C LYS A 33 -10.00 5.52 0.31
N LYS A 34 -9.52 5.13 -0.87
CA LYS A 34 -9.87 5.80 -2.13
C LYS A 34 -11.33 5.60 -2.54
N ARG A 35 -11.96 4.53 -2.06
CA ARG A 35 -13.35 4.15 -2.37
C ARG A 35 -14.34 4.56 -1.29
N GLU A 36 -13.89 5.05 -0.13
CA GLU A 36 -14.76 5.48 0.99
C GLU A 36 -15.73 6.59 0.57
N PHE A 37 -15.34 7.47 -0.35
CA PHE A 37 -16.17 8.56 -0.85
C PHE A 37 -15.94 8.79 -2.34
N TYR A 38 -16.95 9.36 -3.01
CA TYR A 38 -16.79 9.76 -4.40
C TYR A 38 -15.81 10.93 -4.51
N GLU A 39 -14.77 10.73 -5.31
CA GLU A 39 -13.83 11.77 -5.69
C GLU A 39 -14.01 12.11 -7.17
N LYS A 40 -14.18 13.41 -7.48
CA LYS A 40 -14.29 13.87 -8.86
C LYS A 40 -13.06 13.42 -9.68
N PRO A 41 -13.23 13.02 -10.95
CA PRO A 41 -12.12 12.53 -11.78
C PRO A 41 -10.92 13.48 -11.90
N SER A 42 -11.11 14.80 -11.79
CA SER A 42 -9.99 15.75 -11.82
C SER A 42 -9.20 15.76 -10.51
N GLN A 43 -9.87 15.62 -9.36
CA GLN A 43 -9.22 15.55 -8.04
C GLN A 43 -8.40 14.27 -7.90
N ARG A 44 -8.95 13.14 -8.35
CA ARG A 44 -8.23 11.86 -8.40
C ARG A 44 -6.95 11.96 -9.24
N ARG A 45 -7.06 12.48 -10.46
CA ARG A 45 -5.91 12.70 -11.36
C ARG A 45 -4.85 13.64 -10.74
N ARG A 46 -5.29 14.72 -10.07
CA ARG A 46 -4.38 15.64 -9.39
C ARG A 46 -3.60 14.95 -8.26
N LYS A 47 -4.28 14.16 -7.42
CA LYS A 47 -3.63 13.40 -6.33
C LYS A 47 -2.65 12.35 -6.85
N GLU A 48 -2.99 11.66 -7.94
CA GLU A 48 -2.10 10.68 -8.58
C GLU A 48 -0.80 11.32 -9.09
N LEU A 49 -0.89 12.48 -9.75
CA LEU A 49 0.27 13.23 -10.23
C LEU A 49 1.15 13.73 -9.08
N GLU A 50 0.54 14.25 -8.01
CA GLU A 50 1.28 14.70 -6.83
C GLU A 50 2.01 13.53 -6.14
N ALA A 51 1.35 12.38 -6.00
CA ALA A 51 1.95 11.18 -5.46
C ALA A 51 3.13 10.69 -6.30
N ALA A 52 3.01 10.72 -7.63
CA ALA A 52 4.09 10.36 -8.55
C ALA A 52 5.31 11.29 -8.40
N ARG A 53 5.09 12.62 -8.40
CA ARG A 53 6.14 13.62 -8.17
C ARG A 53 6.83 13.42 -6.83
N ARG A 54 6.07 13.16 -5.77
CA ARG A 54 6.64 12.91 -4.43
C ARG A 54 7.51 11.65 -4.41
N ARG A 55 7.13 10.59 -5.13
CA ARG A 55 7.94 9.36 -5.24
C ARG A 55 9.24 9.63 -6.00
N GLU A 56 9.18 10.37 -7.11
CA GLU A 56 10.35 10.75 -7.90
C GLU A 56 11.34 11.60 -7.09
N MET A 57 10.85 12.62 -6.38
CA MET A 57 11.67 13.45 -5.49
C MET A 57 12.39 12.63 -4.42
N ARG A 58 11.73 11.60 -3.86
CA ARG A 58 12.37 10.70 -2.88
C ARG A 58 13.47 9.86 -3.52
N ARG A 59 13.23 9.27 -4.69
CA ARG A 59 14.23 8.49 -5.42
C ARG A 59 15.46 9.32 -5.77
N ARG A 60 15.25 10.57 -6.20
CA ARG A 60 16.36 11.48 -6.53
C ARG A 60 17.22 11.80 -5.30
N LYS A 61 16.60 12.03 -4.14
CA LYS A 61 17.32 12.25 -2.87
C LYS A 61 18.07 11.02 -2.36
N GLU A 62 17.61 9.81 -2.70
CA GLU A 62 18.28 8.57 -2.33
C GLU A 62 19.45 8.23 -3.26
N ALA A 63 19.51 8.85 -4.45
CA ALA A 63 20.56 8.65 -5.45
C ALA A 63 21.69 9.69 -5.36
N GLU A 64 21.48 10.76 -4.60
CA GLU A 64 22.48 11.78 -4.23
C GLU A 64 23.16 11.38 -2.92
#